data_AF-A0A4S4ZPX1-F1
#
_entry.id   AF-A0A4S4ZPX1-F1
#
_cell.length_a   1.000
_cell.length_b   1.000
_cell.length_c   1.000
_cell.angle_alpha   90.00
_cell.angle_beta   90.00
_cell.angle_gamma   90.00
#
_symmetry.space_group_name_H-M   'P 1'
#
loop_
_entity.id
_entity.type
_entity.pdbx_description
1 polymer ?
#
loop_
_entity_poly.entity_id
_entity_poly.type
_entity_poly.pdbx_seq_one_letter_code
_entity_poly.pdbx_strand_id
1 'polypeptide(L)'
;MGEDEVVHLGSPSARVPFLGLVAVLIAGVLPSALPSTASAAAQQPTTLTLSAPAQYADRWVTVTGQLLADGLPVSGEEVVVDRHDPATGQWIQIAAPSTGEDGAFTTSAWVERSPADNLLRATYAANGTYEGAEVQYRLPIRPHPTTTRISGPRSVVDERSATLRITRQTTDGRAVPGPVTLQRYVDGRWRSVRTLTTSLSGTVATAVSPRSDSRWRAVGGALVWAVGSTSGTLRIDNLPPGVPVRLPRAAPRPRLSLPTQARATGAGPNPVISRIPDGVWRNMVGRSWHRGCPVGRRGLRILRINYWGFNGYRHRGEIVAAASVIQQMAGALSDMYRAELPIRRMYRVDRFGWSRRLRGADDYRSMAADNTSAFNCRWVVGRQGVRSPHSYGRSLDINPWENPYRSSHGWVPNRWWPSRSDARIAWRSRAHRVVRIMARHGLRWTYGRADAHHFDAVPRGGRLIRVPGCAPGEVCH
;
A
#
# COMPACT_ATOMS: atom_id res chain seq x y z
N MET A 1 16.94 44.19 -19.04
CA MET A 1 15.50 44.38 -19.30
C MET A 1 14.82 44.41 -17.94
N GLY A 2 15.00 45.51 -17.22
CA GLY A 2 14.65 45.66 -15.81
C GLY A 2 15.71 45.02 -14.90
N GLU A 3 16.50 45.71 -14.05
CA GLU A 3 16.58 47.14 -13.67
C GLU A 3 15.33 47.66 -12.90
N ASP A 4 15.39 48.22 -11.68
CA ASP A 4 16.38 48.23 -10.56
C ASP A 4 15.57 48.39 -9.23
N GLU A 5 15.99 48.76 -8.00
CA GLU A 5 17.16 49.38 -7.30
C GLU A 5 17.16 48.77 -5.84
N VAL A 6 18.15 48.68 -4.94
CA VAL A 6 19.43 49.37 -4.59
C VAL A 6 19.24 50.61 -3.65
N VAL A 7 20.29 51.05 -2.92
CA VAL A 7 20.39 52.27 -2.05
C VAL A 7 19.60 52.26 -0.71
N HIS A 8 20.15 52.53 0.50
CA HIS A 8 21.55 52.56 0.98
C HIS A 8 21.71 52.29 2.50
N LEU A 9 22.93 52.51 3.03
CA LEU A 9 23.39 52.29 4.42
C LEU A 9 23.13 53.49 5.35
N GLY A 10 23.16 53.28 6.67
CA GLY A 10 23.14 54.39 7.65
C GLY A 10 23.38 54.00 9.11
N SER A 11 24.65 54.03 9.55
CA SER A 11 25.05 54.17 10.96
C SER A 11 25.85 55.48 11.10
N PRO A 12 25.79 56.20 12.23
CA PRO A 12 26.93 56.09 13.15
C PRO A 12 26.58 56.23 14.65
N SER A 13 27.59 55.97 15.49
CA SER A 13 27.55 56.12 16.95
C SER A 13 27.73 57.57 17.42
N ALA A 14 27.21 57.91 18.61
CA ALA A 14 27.65 59.07 19.37
C ALA A 14 27.75 58.77 20.88
N ARG A 15 28.84 59.23 21.51
CA ARG A 15 29.01 59.43 22.96
C ARG A 15 29.41 60.89 23.15
N VAL A 16 29.06 61.52 24.28
CA VAL A 16 29.89 62.50 25.04
C VAL A 16 29.09 62.96 26.29
N PRO A 17 29.74 63.27 27.43
CA PRO A 17 29.07 63.57 28.71
C PRO A 17 28.99 65.08 29.01
N PHE A 18 28.45 65.46 30.18
CA PHE A 18 28.82 66.72 30.83
C PHE A 18 28.90 66.63 32.37
N LEU A 19 29.67 67.53 32.97
CA LEU A 19 29.93 67.64 34.41
C LEU A 19 28.89 68.51 35.14
N GLY A 20 28.75 68.27 36.44
CA GLY A 20 27.75 68.90 37.30
C GLY A 20 28.09 70.29 37.86
N LEU A 21 27.44 70.63 38.97
CA LEU A 21 27.92 71.66 39.89
C LEU A 21 27.48 71.33 41.34
N VAL A 22 28.21 71.87 42.31
CA VAL A 22 27.95 71.73 43.75
C VAL A 22 27.24 72.98 44.27
N ALA A 23 26.29 72.79 45.19
CA ALA A 23 25.80 73.85 46.07
C ALA A 23 25.72 73.31 47.50
N VAL A 24 26.46 73.92 48.42
CA VAL A 24 26.43 73.60 49.86
C VAL A 24 25.56 74.64 50.56
N LEU A 25 24.65 74.19 51.42
CA LEU A 25 23.98 75.05 52.39
C LEU A 25 23.76 74.28 53.69
N ILE A 26 24.33 74.80 54.78
CA ILE A 26 24.27 74.20 56.11
C ILE A 26 23.19 74.93 56.91
N ALA A 27 22.23 74.18 57.45
CA ALA A 27 21.31 74.66 58.49
C ALA A 27 21.02 73.49 59.44
N GLY A 28 21.47 73.61 60.70
CA GLY A 28 21.27 72.58 61.72
C GLY A 28 19.98 72.83 62.51
N VAL A 29 19.19 71.78 62.74
CA VAL A 29 18.08 71.75 63.69
C VAL A 29 18.18 70.45 64.51
N LEU A 30 17.70 70.51 65.75
CA LEU A 30 17.88 69.50 66.80
C LEU A 30 17.19 68.14 66.50
N PRO A 31 17.67 67.03 67.09
CA PRO A 31 17.14 65.70 66.81
C PRO A 31 15.75 65.49 67.42
N SER A 32 14.75 65.29 66.56
CA SER A 32 13.45 64.73 66.96
C SER A 32 13.61 63.25 67.32
N ALA A 33 13.04 62.83 68.45
CA ALA A 33 13.05 61.43 68.86
C ALA A 33 12.21 60.58 67.88
N LEU A 34 12.87 59.72 67.10
CA LEU A 34 12.19 58.71 66.29
C LEU A 34 11.57 57.64 67.21
N PRO A 35 10.34 57.16 66.92
CA PRO A 35 9.79 56.03 67.67
C PRO A 35 10.65 54.79 67.44
N SER A 36 10.83 53.99 68.49
CA SER A 36 11.50 52.69 68.37
C SER A 36 10.64 51.76 67.51
N THR A 37 10.99 51.62 66.23
CA THR A 37 10.56 50.48 65.44
C THR A 37 11.26 49.26 66.03
N ALA A 38 10.54 48.48 66.84
CA ALA A 38 10.99 47.15 67.22
C ALA A 38 11.26 46.39 65.93
N SER A 39 12.53 46.03 65.68
CA SER A 39 12.87 45.21 64.53
C SER A 39 12.16 43.87 64.73
N ALA A 40 11.21 43.55 63.85
CA ALA A 40 10.83 42.17 63.66
C ALA A 40 12.12 41.38 63.39
N ALA A 41 12.26 40.22 64.00
CA ALA A 41 13.31 39.30 63.59
C ALA A 41 13.05 38.94 62.12
N ALA A 42 14.05 39.10 61.26
CA ALA A 42 13.94 38.65 59.88
C ALA A 42 13.74 37.13 59.91
N GLN A 43 12.69 36.66 59.22
CA GLN A 43 12.47 35.23 59.02
C GLN A 43 13.68 34.64 58.29
N GLN A 44 14.10 33.42 58.64
CA GLN A 44 15.19 32.75 57.95
C GLN A 44 14.71 32.24 56.58
N PRO A 45 15.43 32.51 55.48
CA PRO A 45 15.03 32.10 54.14
C PRO A 45 15.10 30.57 54.02
N THR A 46 14.00 29.96 53.58
CA THR A 46 13.95 28.49 53.39
C THR A 46 14.22 28.07 51.95
N THR A 47 14.83 26.89 51.81
CA THR A 47 15.01 26.19 50.54
C THR A 47 14.23 24.89 50.60
N LEU A 48 13.30 24.71 49.65
CA LEU A 48 12.45 23.53 49.53
C LEU A 48 12.82 22.77 48.26
N THR A 49 12.99 21.45 48.37
CA THR A 49 13.36 20.57 47.24
C THR A 49 12.38 19.42 47.06
N LEU A 50 12.29 18.91 45.83
CA LEU A 50 11.54 17.69 45.47
C LEU A 50 12.34 16.85 44.48
N SER A 51 12.26 15.53 44.61
CA SER A 51 12.84 14.55 43.68
C SER A 51 12.05 13.23 43.69
N ALA A 52 12.04 12.52 42.56
CA ALA A 52 11.53 11.16 42.45
C ALA A 52 12.29 10.37 41.36
N PRO A 53 12.53 9.05 41.55
CA PRO A 53 13.12 8.21 40.51
C PRO A 53 12.16 8.01 39.32
N ALA A 54 12.72 7.80 38.12
CA ALA A 54 11.91 7.57 36.92
C ALA A 54 11.11 6.26 36.99
N GLN A 55 9.79 6.38 37.07
CA GLN A 55 8.84 5.30 37.31
C GLN A 55 7.89 5.09 36.13
N TYR A 56 7.45 3.85 35.91
CA TYR A 56 6.47 3.53 34.86
C TYR A 56 5.12 4.21 35.12
N ALA A 57 4.45 4.68 34.08
CA ALA A 57 3.06 5.13 34.20
C ALA A 57 2.14 3.99 34.68
N ASP A 58 0.99 4.35 35.26
CA ASP A 58 0.06 3.46 35.97
C ASP A 58 0.65 2.86 37.27
N ARG A 59 1.55 3.57 37.95
CA ARG A 59 2.23 3.14 39.19
C ARG A 59 2.41 4.29 40.17
N TRP A 60 2.47 3.96 41.46
CA TRP A 60 2.94 4.88 42.50
C TRP A 60 4.48 5.03 42.47
N VAL A 61 4.96 6.21 42.83
CA VAL A 61 6.38 6.52 43.09
C VAL A 61 6.49 7.24 44.43
N THR A 62 7.54 6.92 45.21
CA THR A 62 7.93 7.73 46.36
C THR A 62 8.55 9.03 45.87
N VAL A 63 7.99 10.15 46.29
CA VAL A 63 8.57 11.48 46.14
C VAL A 63 9.28 11.81 47.45
N THR A 64 10.52 12.24 47.37
CA THR A 64 11.33 12.70 48.50
C THR A 64 11.54 14.20 48.37
N GLY A 65 11.41 14.95 49.46
CA GLY A 65 11.81 16.35 49.50
C GLY A 65 12.59 16.67 50.77
N GLN A 66 13.17 17.86 50.80
CA GLN A 66 13.89 18.39 51.96
C GLN A 66 13.62 19.88 52.10
N LEU A 67 13.36 20.32 53.35
CA LEU A 67 13.21 21.71 53.75
C LEU A 67 14.41 22.10 54.62
N LEU A 68 15.11 23.16 54.22
CA LEU A 68 16.29 23.69 54.91
C LEU A 68 16.15 25.19 55.15
N ALA A 69 16.70 25.71 56.26
CA ALA A 69 16.87 27.13 56.53
C ALA A 69 18.36 27.42 56.74
N ASP A 70 18.92 28.37 55.99
CA ASP A 70 20.38 28.65 55.96
C ASP A 70 21.28 27.40 55.77
N GLY A 71 20.73 26.35 55.12
CA GLY A 71 21.39 25.06 54.89
C GLY A 71 21.24 24.02 56.01
N LEU A 72 20.54 24.34 57.11
CA LEU A 72 20.26 23.42 58.22
C LEU A 72 18.85 22.80 58.13
N PRO A 73 18.66 21.56 58.62
CA PRO A 73 17.35 20.91 58.75
C PRO A 73 16.28 21.78 59.42
N VAL A 74 15.07 21.80 58.84
CA VAL A 74 13.86 22.33 59.46
C VAL A 74 12.93 21.15 59.75
N SER A 75 12.77 20.80 61.02
CA SER A 75 12.09 19.57 61.48
C SER A 75 10.71 19.82 62.11
N GLY A 76 9.78 18.88 61.96
CA GLY A 76 8.42 18.94 62.50
C GLY A 76 7.43 19.83 61.74
N GLU A 77 7.88 20.59 60.74
CA GLU A 77 7.04 21.49 59.94
C GLU A 77 6.26 20.72 58.86
N GLU A 78 5.04 21.17 58.53
CA GLU A 78 4.20 20.57 57.48
C GLU A 78 4.52 21.15 56.09
N VAL A 79 4.69 20.28 55.10
CA VAL A 79 4.85 20.68 53.69
C VAL A 79 3.68 20.17 52.87
N VAL A 80 2.85 21.08 52.36
CA VAL A 80 1.71 20.74 51.49
C VAL A 80 2.24 20.30 50.12
N VAL A 81 1.74 19.18 49.59
CA VAL A 81 2.10 18.69 48.25
C VAL A 81 0.86 18.59 47.38
N ASP A 82 0.85 19.36 46.29
CA ASP A 82 -0.23 19.42 45.30
C ASP A 82 0.12 18.69 43.99
N ARG A 83 -0.92 18.36 43.22
CA ARG A 83 -0.85 18.10 41.78
C ARG A 83 -1.59 19.18 40.99
N HIS A 84 -1.02 19.60 39.87
CA HIS A 84 -1.70 20.46 38.90
C HIS A 84 -2.65 19.65 38.01
N ASP A 85 -3.93 20.00 37.99
CA ASP A 85 -4.88 19.52 36.98
C ASP A 85 -4.79 20.38 35.71
N PRO A 86 -4.30 19.85 34.57
CA PRO A 86 -4.21 20.60 33.33
C PRO A 86 -5.56 20.86 32.64
N ALA A 87 -6.68 20.30 33.10
CA ALA A 87 -8.00 20.59 32.56
C ALA A 87 -8.64 21.85 33.19
N THR A 88 -8.40 22.11 34.48
CA THR A 88 -8.94 23.28 35.20
C THR A 88 -7.88 24.34 35.53
N GLY A 89 -6.59 24.01 35.49
CA GLY A 89 -5.50 24.84 35.99
C GLY A 89 -5.41 24.91 37.51
N GLN A 90 -6.16 24.09 38.24
CA GLN A 90 -6.16 24.06 39.70
C GLN A 90 -5.03 23.19 40.26
N TRP A 91 -4.60 23.54 41.46
CA TRP A 91 -3.73 22.71 42.29
C TRP A 91 -4.59 21.94 43.29
N ILE A 92 -4.42 20.62 43.34
CA ILE A 92 -5.19 19.69 44.18
C ILE A 92 -4.21 19.02 45.14
N GLN A 93 -4.39 19.26 46.44
CA GLN A 93 -3.58 18.65 47.49
C GLN A 93 -3.66 17.12 47.42
N ILE A 94 -2.50 16.47 47.31
CA ILE A 94 -2.36 14.99 47.32
C ILE A 94 -1.76 14.47 48.63
N ALA A 95 -1.04 15.32 49.39
CA ALA A 95 -0.52 14.99 50.72
C ALA A 95 -0.14 16.26 51.50
N ALA A 96 0.10 16.10 52.80
CA ALA A 96 0.82 17.07 53.63
C ALA A 96 1.68 16.34 54.66
N PRO A 97 2.86 15.81 54.27
CA PRO A 97 3.81 15.22 55.21
C PRO A 97 4.51 16.28 56.08
N SER A 98 4.80 15.92 57.33
CA SER A 98 5.71 16.66 58.19
C SER A 98 7.18 16.30 57.90
N THR A 99 8.12 17.21 58.19
CA THR A 99 9.56 16.97 58.06
C THR A 99 10.14 16.20 59.26
N GLY A 100 11.11 15.32 58.99
CA GLY A 100 11.90 14.60 59.99
C GLY A 100 13.01 15.47 60.60
N GLU A 101 13.79 14.89 61.52
CA GLU A 101 14.93 15.55 62.19
C GLU A 101 16.03 16.00 61.21
N ASP A 102 16.12 15.39 60.03
CA ASP A 102 17.02 15.72 58.92
C ASP A 102 16.43 16.72 57.92
N GLY A 103 15.23 17.25 58.21
CA GLY A 103 14.47 18.14 57.33
C GLY A 103 13.87 17.45 56.12
N ALA A 104 14.02 16.13 55.99
CA ALA A 104 13.48 15.37 54.87
C ALA A 104 12.00 15.02 55.10
N PHE A 105 11.26 14.89 54.00
CA PHE A 105 9.89 14.40 54.00
C PHE A 105 9.66 13.47 52.80
N THR A 106 8.66 12.59 52.90
CA THR A 106 8.30 11.69 51.79
C THR A 106 6.79 11.64 51.59
N THR A 107 6.38 11.40 50.35
CA THR A 107 4.98 11.12 50.00
C THR A 107 4.90 10.17 48.81
N SER A 108 3.72 9.64 48.50
CA SER A 108 3.47 8.79 47.34
C SER A 108 2.67 9.55 46.29
N ALA A 109 3.14 9.55 45.04
CA ALA A 109 2.45 10.16 43.91
C ALA A 109 2.22 9.15 42.77
N TRP A 110 1.08 9.23 42.11
CA TRP A 110 0.73 8.36 40.98
C TRP A 110 1.32 8.89 39.66
N VAL A 111 2.08 8.08 38.94
CA VAL A 111 2.69 8.49 37.67
C VAL A 111 1.71 8.28 36.53
N GLU A 112 1.29 9.40 35.93
CA GLU A 112 0.34 9.41 34.83
C GLU A 112 0.97 9.15 33.46
N ARG A 113 0.14 8.83 32.47
CA ARG A 113 0.59 8.53 31.09
C ARG A 113 1.01 9.75 30.27
N SER A 114 0.57 10.93 30.67
CA SER A 114 0.82 12.22 30.03
C SER A 114 1.88 13.02 30.83
N PRO A 115 2.83 13.72 30.18
CA PRO A 115 3.73 14.62 30.89
C PRO A 115 3.01 15.75 31.64
N ALA A 116 1.86 16.22 31.16
CA ALA A 116 1.16 17.38 31.71
C ALA A 116 0.64 17.08 33.13
N ASP A 117 -0.06 15.96 33.27
CA ASP A 117 -0.78 15.45 34.44
C ASP A 117 0.17 14.96 35.57
N ASN A 118 1.48 15.12 35.38
CA ASN A 118 2.55 14.71 36.28
C ASN A 118 3.29 15.90 36.95
N LEU A 119 2.76 17.13 36.83
CA LEU A 119 3.31 18.28 37.54
C LEU A 119 2.82 18.30 39.00
N LEU A 120 3.78 18.27 39.92
CA LEU A 120 3.58 18.48 41.35
C LEU A 120 4.10 19.85 41.79
N ARG A 121 3.62 20.29 42.93
CA ARG A 121 4.15 21.41 43.71
C ARG A 121 4.32 20.95 45.16
N ALA A 122 5.38 21.39 45.82
CA ALA A 122 5.41 21.43 47.28
C ALA A 122 5.46 22.89 47.73
N THR A 123 4.73 23.21 48.80
CA THR A 123 4.65 24.53 49.39
C THR A 123 4.80 24.42 50.90
N TYR A 124 5.77 25.16 51.44
CA TYR A 124 5.92 25.42 52.86
C TYR A 124 5.42 26.84 53.15
N ALA A 125 4.55 26.99 54.16
CA ALA A 125 3.99 28.28 54.55
C ALA A 125 4.93 29.02 55.52
N ALA A 126 5.07 30.34 55.34
CA ALA A 126 5.87 31.17 56.25
C ALA A 126 5.29 31.13 57.68
N ASN A 127 6.15 30.99 58.69
CA ASN A 127 5.77 30.95 60.10
C ASN A 127 6.48 32.07 60.90
N GLY A 128 6.46 32.04 62.24
CA GLY A 128 7.10 33.08 63.06
C GLY A 128 8.64 33.16 62.95
N THR A 129 9.27 32.14 62.37
CA THR A 129 10.73 31.92 62.34
C THR A 129 11.27 31.81 60.90
N TYR A 130 10.51 31.19 60.00
CA TYR A 130 10.95 30.79 58.67
C TYR A 130 10.13 31.44 57.56
N GLU A 131 10.79 31.84 56.47
CA GLU A 131 10.11 32.28 55.24
C GLU A 131 9.46 31.08 54.54
N GLY A 132 8.38 31.32 53.80
CA GLY A 132 7.71 30.29 53.01
C GLY A 132 8.42 30.00 51.68
N ALA A 133 8.39 28.74 51.23
CA ALA A 133 9.02 28.31 49.99
C ALA A 133 8.06 27.49 49.11
N GLU A 134 8.15 27.68 47.79
CA GLU A 134 7.47 26.85 46.78
C GLU A 134 8.50 26.20 45.85
N VAL A 135 8.31 24.93 45.51
CA VAL A 135 9.03 24.26 44.42
C VAL A 135 8.08 23.43 43.57
N GLN A 136 8.23 23.49 42.25
CA GLN A 136 7.45 22.69 41.30
C GLN A 136 8.33 21.60 40.68
N TYR A 137 7.78 20.38 40.58
CA TYR A 137 8.52 19.20 40.13
C TYR A 137 7.65 18.33 39.22
N ARG A 138 8.16 17.95 38.04
CA ARG A 138 7.44 17.08 37.10
C ARG A 138 7.94 15.64 37.21
N LEU A 139 7.07 14.71 37.60
CA LEU A 139 7.43 13.31 37.80
C LEU A 139 7.99 12.69 36.49
N PRO A 140 9.21 12.12 36.51
CA PRO A 140 9.81 11.54 35.31
C PRO A 140 9.17 10.19 34.94
N ILE A 141 8.50 10.14 33.78
CA ILE A 141 7.89 8.92 33.24
C ILE A 141 8.96 8.01 32.62
N ARG A 142 9.06 6.77 33.10
CA ARG A 142 9.82 5.69 32.47
C ARG A 142 8.94 4.96 31.44
N PRO A 143 9.35 4.81 30.17
CA PRO A 143 8.53 4.12 29.18
C PRO A 143 8.53 2.61 29.40
N HIS A 144 7.34 2.01 29.50
CA HIS A 144 7.15 0.56 29.60
C HIS A 144 7.62 -0.14 28.30
N PRO A 145 8.44 -1.20 28.37
CA PRO A 145 8.71 -2.07 27.22
C PRO A 145 7.40 -2.67 26.68
N THR A 146 7.25 -2.77 25.35
CA THR A 146 6.02 -3.31 24.73
C THR A 146 6.28 -4.47 23.77
N THR A 147 5.26 -5.31 23.59
CA THR A 147 5.19 -6.28 22.50
C THR A 147 4.06 -5.91 21.55
N THR A 148 4.33 -5.94 20.24
CA THR A 148 3.31 -5.82 19.19
C THR A 148 3.19 -7.17 18.49
N ARG A 149 1.96 -7.69 18.37
CA ARG A 149 1.64 -8.95 17.70
C ARG A 149 0.70 -8.70 16.53
N ILE A 150 0.84 -9.50 15.47
CA ILE A 150 -0.06 -9.52 14.31
C ILE A 150 -0.52 -10.96 14.04
N SER A 151 -1.80 -11.16 13.79
CA SER A 151 -2.39 -12.46 13.47
C SER A 151 -3.46 -12.33 12.38
N GLY A 152 -3.83 -13.45 11.78
CA GLY A 152 -4.73 -13.54 10.65
C GLY A 152 -4.62 -14.92 9.97
N PRO A 153 -5.39 -15.18 8.91
CA PRO A 153 -5.29 -16.44 8.17
C PRO A 153 -3.96 -16.53 7.41
N ARG A 154 -3.42 -17.76 7.28
CA ARG A 154 -2.17 -18.02 6.54
C ARG A 154 -2.35 -18.04 5.01
N SER A 155 -3.58 -18.08 4.52
CA SER A 155 -3.91 -18.03 3.10
C SER A 155 -5.24 -17.31 2.87
N VAL A 156 -5.44 -16.79 1.67
CA VAL A 156 -6.71 -16.16 1.25
C VAL A 156 -6.94 -16.38 -0.24
N VAL A 157 -8.18 -16.73 -0.59
CA VAL A 157 -8.61 -16.81 -2.00
C VAL A 157 -8.57 -15.41 -2.62
N ASP A 158 -8.03 -15.29 -3.82
CA ASP A 158 -7.93 -14.02 -4.53
C ASP A 158 -9.28 -13.32 -4.64
N GLU A 159 -9.28 -11.99 -4.56
CA GLU A 159 -10.50 -11.16 -4.57
C GLU A 159 -11.40 -11.33 -3.32
N ARG A 160 -10.99 -12.14 -2.33
CA ARG A 160 -11.53 -12.10 -0.96
C ARG A 160 -10.62 -11.28 -0.04
N SER A 161 -11.13 -11.01 1.16
CA SER A 161 -10.41 -10.25 2.20
C SER A 161 -10.02 -11.16 3.36
N ALA A 162 -8.79 -10.99 3.84
CA ALA A 162 -8.30 -11.55 5.09
C ALA A 162 -8.40 -10.49 6.20
N THR A 163 -9.03 -10.82 7.32
CA THR A 163 -9.01 -9.96 8.51
C THR A 163 -7.73 -10.20 9.28
N LEU A 164 -6.94 -9.14 9.46
CA LEU A 164 -5.78 -9.10 10.34
C LEU A 164 -6.22 -8.56 11.70
N ARG A 165 -5.71 -9.14 12.78
CA ARG A 165 -5.78 -8.58 14.14
C ARG A 165 -4.38 -8.15 14.57
N ILE A 166 -4.30 -6.99 15.20
CA ILE A 166 -3.08 -6.44 15.79
C ILE A 166 -3.36 -6.24 17.28
N THR A 167 -2.39 -6.61 18.12
CA THR A 167 -2.42 -6.39 19.56
C THR A 167 -1.12 -5.70 19.98
N ARG A 168 -1.20 -4.66 20.82
CA ARG A 168 -0.05 -4.04 21.48
C ARG A 168 -0.27 -4.01 22.99
N GLN A 169 0.67 -4.58 23.73
CA GLN A 169 0.66 -4.67 25.18
C GLN A 169 2.03 -4.32 25.76
N THR A 170 2.09 -3.90 27.02
CA THR A 170 3.35 -3.86 27.79
C THR A 170 3.90 -5.28 27.98
N THR A 171 5.16 -5.42 28.38
CA THR A 171 5.74 -6.73 28.74
C THR A 171 5.07 -7.39 29.95
N ASP A 172 4.41 -6.61 30.82
CA ASP A 172 3.56 -7.11 31.91
C ASP A 172 2.06 -7.15 31.57
N GLY A 173 1.71 -7.09 30.28
CA GLY A 173 0.38 -7.46 29.76
C GLY A 173 -0.67 -6.36 29.66
N ARG A 174 -0.42 -5.14 30.17
CA ARG A 174 -1.35 -4.00 30.04
C ARG A 174 -1.59 -3.63 28.59
N ALA A 175 -2.81 -3.25 28.26
CA ALA A 175 -3.19 -2.74 26.95
C ALA A 175 -2.49 -1.42 26.62
N VAL A 176 -1.97 -1.30 25.39
CA VAL A 176 -1.37 -0.05 24.88
C VAL A 176 -2.22 0.50 23.73
N PRO A 177 -3.15 1.44 24.00
CA PRO A 177 -3.86 2.19 22.96
C PRO A 177 -2.91 3.08 22.15
N GLY A 178 -3.37 3.58 21.00
CA GLY A 178 -2.65 4.55 20.17
C GLY A 178 -2.16 4.02 18.81
N PRO A 179 -1.28 4.76 18.11
CA PRO A 179 -0.96 4.51 16.71
C PRO A 179 -0.10 3.23 16.49
N VAL A 180 -0.52 2.44 15.50
CA VAL A 180 0.20 1.27 14.99
C VAL A 180 0.17 1.25 13.45
N THR A 181 1.34 1.17 12.82
CA THR A 181 1.48 1.19 11.37
C THR A 181 1.48 -0.22 10.80
N LEU A 182 0.52 -0.55 9.95
CA LEU A 182 0.51 -1.78 9.17
C LEU A 182 1.46 -1.63 7.96
N GLN A 183 2.44 -2.52 7.86
CA GLN A 183 3.40 -2.56 6.75
C GLN A 183 3.29 -3.86 5.96
N ARG A 184 3.48 -3.77 4.63
CA ARG A 184 3.60 -4.90 3.70
C ARG A 184 5.01 -4.95 3.12
N TYR A 185 5.55 -6.14 2.92
CA TYR A 185 6.80 -6.34 2.19
C TYR A 185 6.55 -6.29 0.67
N VAL A 186 7.25 -5.38 -0.03
CA VAL A 186 7.14 -5.13 -1.47
C VAL A 186 8.54 -4.78 -2.00
N ASP A 187 8.96 -5.43 -3.08
CA ASP A 187 10.23 -5.16 -3.80
C ASP A 187 11.45 -5.05 -2.88
N GLY A 188 11.64 -6.07 -2.03
CA GLY A 188 12.76 -6.17 -1.10
C GLY A 188 12.65 -5.33 0.17
N ARG A 189 11.64 -4.44 0.29
CA ARG A 189 11.53 -3.46 1.38
C ARG A 189 10.17 -3.52 2.08
N TRP A 190 10.13 -3.10 3.34
CA TRP A 190 8.86 -2.86 4.04
C TRP A 190 8.28 -1.50 3.63
N ARG A 191 7.00 -1.47 3.28
CA ARG A 191 6.26 -0.26 2.91
C ARG A 191 5.05 -0.11 3.84
N SER A 192 4.82 1.08 4.37
CA SER A 192 3.61 1.41 5.12
C SER A 192 2.39 1.33 4.19
N VAL A 193 1.31 0.72 4.68
CA VAL A 193 0.04 0.57 3.95
C VAL A 193 -1.04 1.47 4.55
N ARG A 194 -1.09 1.56 5.88
CA ARG A 194 -1.90 2.53 6.63
C ARG A 194 -1.48 2.54 8.10
N THR A 195 -1.71 3.67 8.77
CA THR A 195 -1.74 3.74 10.23
C THR A 195 -3.13 3.32 10.72
N LEU A 196 -3.18 2.70 11.89
CA LEU A 196 -4.38 2.28 12.61
C LEU A 196 -4.22 2.72 14.07
N THR A 197 -5.30 2.74 14.84
CA THR A 197 -5.25 3.02 16.28
C THR A 197 -5.69 1.78 17.06
N THR A 198 -4.88 1.30 18.01
CA THR A 198 -5.31 0.31 18.98
C THR A 198 -6.30 0.93 19.97
N SER A 199 -7.38 0.21 20.24
CA SER A 199 -8.41 0.56 21.24
C SER A 199 -7.84 0.60 22.66
N LEU A 200 -8.66 0.98 23.64
CA LEU A 200 -8.34 0.89 25.07
C LEU A 200 -7.96 -0.54 25.52
N SER A 201 -8.42 -1.59 24.82
CA SER A 201 -7.98 -2.97 25.05
C SER A 201 -6.69 -3.36 24.30
N GLY A 202 -5.98 -2.38 23.71
CA GLY A 202 -4.71 -2.58 23.03
C GLY A 202 -4.84 -3.32 21.70
N THR A 203 -6.03 -3.36 21.09
CA THR A 203 -6.29 -4.16 19.89
C THR A 203 -6.88 -3.36 18.73
N VAL A 204 -6.62 -3.80 17.51
CA VAL A 204 -7.31 -3.32 16.31
C VAL A 204 -7.44 -4.44 15.27
N ALA A 205 -8.55 -4.45 14.53
CA ALA A 205 -8.78 -5.39 13.42
C ALA A 205 -8.87 -4.63 12.10
N THR A 206 -8.43 -5.25 11.00
CA THR A 206 -8.46 -4.59 9.68
C THR A 206 -8.47 -5.59 8.53
N ALA A 207 -9.22 -5.32 7.46
CA ALA A 207 -9.31 -6.19 6.29
C ALA A 207 -8.25 -5.86 5.22
N VAL A 208 -7.59 -6.87 4.66
CA VAL A 208 -6.66 -6.75 3.51
C VAL A 208 -7.05 -7.71 2.39
N SER A 209 -6.92 -7.28 1.13
CA SER A 209 -7.29 -8.09 -0.05
C SER A 209 -6.07 -8.28 -0.99
N PRO A 210 -5.06 -9.06 -0.57
CA PRO A 210 -3.83 -9.21 -1.34
C PRO A 210 -4.08 -9.95 -2.67
N ARG A 211 -3.53 -9.41 -3.78
CA ARG A 211 -3.68 -9.96 -5.15
C ARG A 211 -2.51 -10.86 -5.59
N SER A 212 -1.63 -11.18 -4.65
CA SER A 212 -0.43 -12.01 -4.75
C SER A 212 -0.07 -12.47 -3.33
N ASP A 213 0.85 -13.42 -3.19
CA ASP A 213 1.43 -13.76 -1.89
C ASP A 213 1.97 -12.49 -1.20
N SER A 214 1.90 -12.47 0.12
CA SER A 214 2.14 -11.25 0.89
C SER A 214 2.73 -11.53 2.27
N ARG A 215 3.52 -10.57 2.75
CA ARG A 215 4.13 -10.58 4.09
C ARG A 215 3.78 -9.27 4.78
N TRP A 216 3.33 -9.36 6.02
CA TRP A 216 2.77 -8.24 6.79
C TRP A 216 3.42 -8.16 8.17
N ARG A 217 3.61 -6.93 8.68
CA ARG A 217 3.99 -6.68 10.08
C ARG A 217 3.30 -5.42 10.59
N ALA A 218 3.16 -5.31 11.90
CA ALA A 218 2.69 -4.13 12.60
C ALA A 218 3.88 -3.45 13.32
N VAL A 219 3.92 -2.11 13.30
CA VAL A 219 4.94 -1.31 13.99
C VAL A 219 4.22 -0.33 14.92
N GLY A 220 4.26 -0.59 16.22
CA GLY A 220 3.76 0.32 17.25
C GLY A 220 4.81 1.39 17.53
N GLY A 221 4.44 2.66 17.35
CA GLY A 221 5.34 3.79 17.62
C GLY A 221 5.64 3.95 19.11
N ALA A 222 6.79 4.56 19.44
CA ALA A 222 7.05 4.96 20.81
C ALA A 222 6.00 6.00 21.26
N LEU A 223 5.57 5.89 22.52
CA LEU A 223 4.80 6.87 23.27
C LEU A 223 5.65 7.27 24.48
N VAL A 224 5.36 8.42 25.10
CA VAL A 224 6.03 8.90 26.32
C VAL A 224 6.15 7.79 27.38
N TRP A 225 5.04 7.08 27.62
CA TRP A 225 4.95 6.02 28.63
C TRP A 225 5.19 4.59 28.08
N ALA A 226 5.46 4.41 26.78
CA ALA A 226 5.51 3.07 26.18
C ALA A 226 6.48 2.96 24.98
N VAL A 227 7.54 2.16 25.14
CA VAL A 227 8.56 1.90 24.12
C VAL A 227 7.93 1.34 22.83
N GLY A 228 8.41 1.77 21.67
CA GLY A 228 7.96 1.25 20.38
C GLY A 228 8.32 -0.22 20.17
N SER A 229 7.53 -0.96 19.39
CA SER A 229 7.81 -2.37 19.09
C SER A 229 7.30 -2.79 17.71
N THR A 230 7.98 -3.76 17.10
CA THR A 230 7.63 -4.31 15.77
C THR A 230 7.24 -5.78 15.92
N SER A 231 6.18 -6.19 15.23
CA SER A 231 5.71 -7.58 15.27
C SER A 231 6.59 -8.53 14.44
N GLY A 232 6.45 -9.82 14.73
CA GLY A 232 6.80 -10.88 13.78
C GLY A 232 6.06 -10.73 12.45
N THR A 233 6.53 -11.46 11.42
CA THR A 233 5.96 -11.41 10.07
C THR A 233 4.84 -12.43 9.89
N LEU A 234 3.62 -11.95 9.63
CA LEU A 234 2.53 -12.77 9.11
C LEU A 234 2.71 -12.96 7.60
N ARG A 235 2.72 -14.22 7.14
CA ARG A 235 2.68 -14.58 5.71
C ARG A 235 1.24 -14.95 5.35
N ILE A 236 0.78 -14.48 4.18
CA ILE A 236 -0.54 -14.81 3.63
C ILE A 236 -0.36 -15.18 2.17
N ASP A 237 -0.60 -16.46 1.88
CA ASP A 237 -0.53 -17.04 0.54
C ASP A 237 -1.82 -16.72 -0.24
N ASN A 238 -1.69 -16.30 -1.49
CA ASN A 238 -2.81 -15.99 -2.37
C ASN A 238 -3.19 -17.28 -3.12
N LEU A 239 -4.48 -17.63 -3.08
CA LEU A 239 -5.00 -18.84 -3.71
C LEU A 239 -5.88 -18.50 -4.91
N PRO A 240 -5.82 -19.25 -6.02
CA PRO A 240 -6.67 -19.01 -7.18
C PRO A 240 -8.16 -19.20 -6.85
N PRO A 241 -9.07 -18.30 -7.31
CA PRO A 241 -10.50 -18.40 -7.06
C PRO A 241 -11.23 -19.35 -8.01
N GLY A 242 -10.58 -19.83 -9.09
CA GLY A 242 -11.11 -20.81 -10.02
C GLY A 242 -10.14 -21.99 -10.21
N VAL A 243 -10.62 -23.10 -10.77
CA VAL A 243 -9.87 -24.37 -10.82
C VAL A 243 -8.67 -24.29 -11.79
N PRO A 244 -7.41 -24.45 -11.34
CA PRO A 244 -6.23 -24.46 -12.22
C PRO A 244 -6.23 -25.64 -13.20
N VAL A 245 -5.58 -25.46 -14.35
CA VAL A 245 -5.44 -26.49 -15.39
C VAL A 245 -4.33 -27.47 -15.00
N ARG A 246 -4.71 -28.73 -14.78
CA ARG A 246 -3.78 -29.85 -14.59
C ARG A 246 -3.48 -30.49 -15.95
N LEU A 247 -2.31 -30.19 -16.53
CA LEU A 247 -1.88 -30.82 -17.78
C LEU A 247 -1.31 -32.23 -17.51
N PRO A 248 -1.51 -33.21 -18.43
CA PRO A 248 -0.86 -34.52 -18.33
C PRO A 248 0.67 -34.41 -18.24
N ARG A 249 1.32 -35.33 -17.50
CA ARG A 249 2.79 -35.30 -17.28
C ARG A 249 3.62 -35.28 -18.57
N ALA A 250 3.10 -35.91 -19.64
CA ALA A 250 3.73 -35.96 -20.96
C ALA A 250 3.32 -34.81 -21.91
N ALA A 251 2.48 -33.86 -21.48
CA ALA A 251 2.07 -32.73 -22.31
C ALA A 251 3.24 -31.72 -22.44
N PRO A 252 3.64 -31.33 -23.66
CA PRO A 252 4.74 -30.39 -23.83
C PRO A 252 4.29 -28.98 -23.42
N ARG A 253 5.21 -28.21 -22.82
CA ARG A 253 4.95 -26.82 -22.38
C ARG A 253 5.25 -25.81 -23.52
N PRO A 254 4.56 -24.66 -23.59
CA PRO A 254 4.87 -23.61 -24.57
C PRO A 254 6.34 -23.20 -24.54
N ARG A 255 6.99 -23.12 -25.71
CA ARG A 255 8.43 -22.83 -25.84
C ARG A 255 8.82 -21.44 -25.36
N LEU A 256 7.91 -20.46 -25.45
CA LEU A 256 8.17 -19.09 -25.04
C LEU A 256 7.45 -18.76 -23.73
N SER A 257 8.22 -18.42 -22.70
CA SER A 257 7.67 -17.81 -21.50
C SER A 257 7.41 -16.32 -21.73
N LEU A 258 6.37 -15.80 -21.07
CA LEU A 258 6.00 -14.39 -21.02
C LEU A 258 5.72 -14.04 -19.56
N PRO A 259 5.87 -12.75 -19.17
CA PRO A 259 5.43 -12.27 -17.86
C PRO A 259 3.97 -12.63 -17.56
N THR A 260 3.63 -12.66 -16.28
CA THR A 260 2.25 -12.81 -15.82
C THR A 260 1.42 -11.59 -16.25
N GLN A 261 0.25 -11.81 -16.84
CA GLN A 261 -0.67 -10.71 -17.18
C GLN A 261 -1.25 -10.07 -15.92
N ALA A 262 -1.61 -8.80 -16.00
CA ALA A 262 -2.29 -8.09 -14.91
C ALA A 262 -3.51 -8.89 -14.42
N ARG A 263 -3.82 -8.80 -13.12
CA ARG A 263 -5.04 -9.38 -12.55
C ARG A 263 -6.28 -8.73 -13.17
N ALA A 264 -7.42 -9.43 -13.10
CA ALA A 264 -8.70 -8.90 -13.54
C ALA A 264 -9.12 -7.64 -12.79
N THR A 265 -9.86 -6.77 -13.48
CA THR A 265 -10.44 -5.54 -12.92
C THR A 265 -11.96 -5.58 -13.02
N GLY A 266 -12.64 -5.14 -11.96
CA GLY A 266 -14.11 -5.17 -11.88
C GLY A 266 -14.73 -6.58 -11.84
N ALA A 267 -16.05 -6.62 -11.77
CA ALA A 267 -16.84 -7.85 -11.72
C ALA A 267 -16.95 -8.56 -13.08
N GLY A 268 -17.08 -9.89 -13.06
CA GLY A 268 -17.36 -10.68 -14.26
C GLY A 268 -16.32 -10.52 -15.39
N PRO A 269 -16.72 -10.69 -16.67
CA PRO A 269 -15.81 -10.53 -17.80
C PRO A 269 -15.37 -9.07 -18.03
N ASN A 270 -16.15 -8.08 -17.59
CA ASN A 270 -15.89 -6.63 -17.75
C ASN A 270 -15.30 -6.27 -19.15
N PRO A 271 -15.99 -6.56 -20.27
CA PRO A 271 -15.51 -6.22 -21.61
C PRO A 271 -15.56 -4.71 -21.84
N VAL A 272 -14.41 -4.11 -22.15
CA VAL A 272 -14.28 -2.69 -22.48
C VAL A 272 -13.72 -2.57 -23.89
N ILE A 273 -14.51 -1.97 -24.79
CA ILE A 273 -14.15 -1.79 -26.21
C ILE A 273 -13.90 -0.31 -26.47
N SER A 274 -12.74 0.04 -27.07
CA SER A 274 -12.42 1.42 -27.42
C SER A 274 -11.87 1.57 -28.85
N ARG A 275 -11.83 2.82 -29.34
CA ARG A 275 -10.91 3.21 -30.43
C ARG A 275 -9.47 2.86 -30.02
N ILE A 276 -8.59 2.59 -30.98
CA ILE A 276 -7.18 2.28 -30.70
C ILE A 276 -6.47 3.53 -30.14
N PRO A 277 -5.96 3.52 -28.88
CA PRO A 277 -5.21 4.66 -28.33
C PRO A 277 -3.86 4.85 -29.02
N ASP A 278 -3.29 6.05 -29.00
CA ASP A 278 -2.07 6.38 -29.75
C ASP A 278 -0.85 5.58 -29.31
N GLY A 279 -0.69 5.34 -28.00
CA GLY A 279 0.35 4.45 -27.49
C GLY A 279 0.20 2.99 -27.97
N VAL A 280 -1.03 2.51 -28.17
CA VAL A 280 -1.27 1.18 -28.76
C VAL A 280 -0.97 1.21 -30.26
N TRP A 281 -1.43 2.24 -30.97
CA TRP A 281 -1.21 2.39 -32.41
C TRP A 281 0.28 2.45 -32.77
N ARG A 282 1.07 3.24 -32.04
CA ARG A 282 2.53 3.33 -32.22
C ARG A 282 3.25 1.98 -32.04
N ASN A 283 2.73 1.08 -31.20
CA ASN A 283 3.25 -0.28 -31.06
C ASN A 283 2.81 -1.22 -32.19
N MET A 284 1.63 -1.01 -32.79
CA MET A 284 1.12 -1.83 -33.89
C MET A 284 1.80 -1.52 -35.24
N VAL A 285 2.10 -0.25 -35.51
CA VAL A 285 2.74 0.19 -36.76
C VAL A 285 4.13 -0.41 -36.90
N GLY A 286 4.43 -0.97 -38.08
CA GLY A 286 5.66 -1.72 -38.34
C GLY A 286 5.69 -3.10 -37.69
N ARG A 287 4.57 -3.56 -37.11
CA ARG A 287 4.42 -4.88 -36.48
C ARG A 287 3.15 -5.57 -36.97
N SER A 288 2.05 -5.48 -36.23
CA SER A 288 0.75 -6.06 -36.61
C SER A 288 0.00 -5.22 -37.64
N TRP A 289 0.48 -4.01 -37.96
CA TRP A 289 -0.05 -3.13 -39.01
C TRP A 289 1.08 -2.46 -39.81
N HIS A 290 0.89 -2.28 -41.11
CA HIS A 290 1.80 -1.56 -42.01
C HIS A 290 1.05 -0.91 -43.19
N ARG A 291 1.72 -0.07 -44.00
CA ARG A 291 1.15 0.47 -45.25
C ARG A 291 0.74 -0.68 -46.17
N GLY A 292 -0.51 -0.66 -46.65
CA GLY A 292 -1.08 -1.73 -47.49
C GLY A 292 -1.99 -2.74 -46.76
N CYS A 293 -2.16 -2.62 -45.44
CA CYS A 293 -3.15 -3.40 -44.70
C CYS A 293 -4.60 -3.00 -45.08
N PRO A 294 -5.53 -3.96 -45.23
CA PRO A 294 -6.89 -3.67 -45.71
C PRO A 294 -7.79 -2.98 -44.68
N VAL A 295 -7.37 -2.93 -43.40
CA VAL A 295 -8.09 -2.21 -42.34
C VAL A 295 -7.17 -1.16 -41.72
N GLY A 296 -7.50 0.12 -41.89
CA GLY A 296 -6.81 1.23 -41.23
C GLY A 296 -7.28 1.46 -39.78
N ARG A 297 -6.57 2.29 -39.01
CA ARG A 297 -6.83 2.57 -37.58
C ARG A 297 -8.30 2.83 -37.24
N ARG A 298 -9.01 3.61 -38.09
CA ARG A 298 -10.44 3.95 -37.90
C ARG A 298 -11.36 2.72 -37.90
N GLY A 299 -11.00 1.67 -38.64
CA GLY A 299 -11.75 0.41 -38.74
C GLY A 299 -11.44 -0.61 -37.65
N LEU A 300 -10.42 -0.38 -36.81
CA LEU A 300 -10.02 -1.29 -35.72
C LEU A 300 -10.53 -0.81 -34.35
N ARG A 301 -10.75 -1.77 -33.45
CA ARG A 301 -11.08 -1.54 -32.03
C ARG A 301 -10.21 -2.46 -31.17
N ILE A 302 -9.91 -2.01 -29.96
CA ILE A 302 -9.28 -2.84 -28.94
C ILE A 302 -10.35 -3.26 -27.93
N LEU A 303 -10.43 -4.57 -27.65
CA LEU A 303 -11.16 -5.12 -26.52
C LEU A 303 -10.17 -5.39 -25.39
N ARG A 304 -10.51 -4.90 -24.20
CA ARG A 304 -9.91 -5.31 -22.93
C ARG A 304 -10.94 -6.13 -22.17
N ILE A 305 -10.59 -7.33 -21.72
CA ILE A 305 -11.54 -8.24 -21.07
C ILE A 305 -10.85 -9.06 -19.96
N ASN A 306 -11.60 -9.46 -18.94
CA ASN A 306 -11.15 -10.43 -17.96
C ASN A 306 -11.28 -11.85 -18.54
N TYR A 307 -10.32 -12.71 -18.27
CA TYR A 307 -10.32 -14.13 -18.64
C TYR A 307 -9.81 -15.00 -17.48
N TRP A 308 -10.14 -16.29 -17.49
CA TRP A 308 -9.59 -17.26 -16.54
C TRP A 308 -8.25 -17.79 -17.05
N GLY A 309 -7.18 -17.58 -16.27
CA GLY A 309 -5.86 -18.12 -16.55
C GLY A 309 -5.77 -19.62 -16.28
N PHE A 310 -4.83 -20.30 -16.94
CA PHE A 310 -4.52 -21.71 -16.66
C PHE A 310 -4.06 -21.96 -15.21
N ASN A 311 -3.61 -20.91 -14.51
CA ASN A 311 -3.26 -20.91 -13.10
C ASN A 311 -4.48 -20.78 -12.15
N GLY A 312 -5.72 -20.75 -12.68
CA GLY A 312 -6.95 -20.61 -11.91
C GLY A 312 -7.29 -19.17 -11.48
N TYR A 313 -6.49 -18.18 -11.88
CA TYR A 313 -6.70 -16.78 -11.53
C TYR A 313 -7.43 -16.00 -12.62
N ARG A 314 -8.14 -14.93 -12.22
CA ARG A 314 -8.69 -13.96 -13.17
C ARG A 314 -7.61 -12.98 -13.63
N HIS A 315 -7.42 -12.87 -14.94
CA HIS A 315 -6.42 -12.00 -15.58
C HIS A 315 -7.06 -11.04 -16.58
N ARG A 316 -6.39 -9.93 -16.91
CA ARG A 316 -6.83 -8.95 -17.91
C ARG A 316 -6.08 -9.15 -19.23
N GLY A 317 -6.82 -9.34 -20.32
CA GLY A 317 -6.33 -9.53 -21.68
C GLY A 317 -6.64 -8.36 -22.61
N GLU A 318 -5.90 -8.29 -23.72
CA GLU A 318 -6.11 -7.33 -24.82
C GLU A 318 -6.13 -8.05 -26.16
N ILE A 319 -7.18 -7.85 -26.97
CA ILE A 319 -7.17 -8.18 -28.41
C ILE A 319 -7.55 -6.96 -29.25
N VAL A 320 -7.07 -6.91 -30.49
CA VAL A 320 -7.47 -5.93 -31.50
C VAL A 320 -8.23 -6.66 -32.60
N ALA A 321 -9.35 -6.11 -33.07
CA ALA A 321 -10.13 -6.67 -34.18
C ALA A 321 -10.87 -5.57 -34.96
N ALA A 322 -11.54 -5.94 -36.05
CA ALA A 322 -12.34 -5.01 -36.82
C ALA A 322 -13.61 -4.57 -36.06
N ALA A 323 -13.98 -3.30 -36.20
CA ALA A 323 -15.10 -2.68 -35.49
C ALA A 323 -16.45 -3.37 -35.76
N SER A 324 -16.61 -4.02 -36.91
CA SER A 324 -17.80 -4.77 -37.32
C SER A 324 -17.99 -6.13 -36.62
N VAL A 325 -16.96 -6.64 -35.93
CA VAL A 325 -16.99 -7.98 -35.29
C VAL A 325 -16.43 -8.02 -33.87
N ILE A 326 -15.78 -6.95 -33.38
CA ILE A 326 -15.23 -6.89 -32.01
C ILE A 326 -16.28 -7.23 -30.93
N GLN A 327 -17.55 -6.92 -31.17
CA GLN A 327 -18.67 -7.28 -30.27
C GLN A 327 -18.97 -8.79 -30.25
N GLN A 328 -18.84 -9.49 -31.39
CA GLN A 328 -18.95 -10.96 -31.45
C GLN A 328 -17.86 -11.62 -30.62
N MET A 329 -16.61 -11.17 -30.79
CA MET A 329 -15.46 -11.64 -30.02
C MET A 329 -15.62 -11.34 -28.52
N ALA A 330 -16.12 -10.15 -28.16
CA ALA A 330 -16.39 -9.79 -26.77
C ALA A 330 -17.49 -10.65 -26.13
N GLY A 331 -18.56 -10.96 -26.88
CA GLY A 331 -19.61 -11.87 -26.45
C GLY A 331 -19.09 -13.31 -26.23
N ALA A 332 -18.36 -13.85 -27.20
CA ALA A 332 -17.78 -15.18 -27.13
C ALA A 332 -16.77 -15.34 -25.98
N LEU A 333 -15.86 -14.36 -25.80
CA LEU A 333 -14.90 -14.38 -24.70
C LEU A 333 -15.57 -14.14 -23.33
N SER A 334 -16.67 -13.37 -23.28
CA SER A 334 -17.50 -13.24 -22.07
C SER A 334 -18.20 -14.54 -21.70
N ASP A 335 -18.67 -15.32 -22.68
CA ASP A 335 -19.25 -16.64 -22.46
C ASP A 335 -18.20 -17.68 -22.06
N MET A 336 -16.98 -17.62 -22.63
CA MET A 336 -15.86 -18.44 -22.14
C MET A 336 -15.50 -18.12 -20.69
N TYR A 337 -15.49 -16.84 -20.32
CA TYR A 337 -15.29 -16.40 -18.93
C TYR A 337 -16.38 -16.97 -18.01
N ARG A 338 -17.66 -16.85 -18.37
CA ARG A 338 -18.80 -17.39 -17.60
C ARG A 338 -18.78 -18.92 -17.51
N ALA A 339 -18.16 -19.59 -18.48
CA ALA A 339 -18.02 -21.03 -18.55
C ALA A 339 -16.76 -21.57 -17.83
N GLU A 340 -15.95 -20.71 -17.22
CA GLU A 340 -14.63 -21.04 -16.62
C GLU A 340 -13.68 -21.78 -17.56
N LEU A 341 -13.76 -21.46 -18.86
CA LEU A 341 -12.92 -22.02 -19.92
C LEU A 341 -11.60 -21.24 -19.99
N PRO A 342 -10.45 -21.84 -19.64
CA PRO A 342 -9.21 -21.10 -19.49
C PRO A 342 -8.60 -20.65 -20.81
N ILE A 343 -8.02 -19.46 -20.77
CA ILE A 343 -7.10 -18.94 -21.79
C ILE A 343 -5.72 -18.78 -21.12
N ARG A 344 -4.62 -19.17 -21.78
CA ARG A 344 -3.31 -19.06 -21.12
C ARG A 344 -2.80 -17.63 -21.12
N ARG A 345 -2.70 -17.03 -22.31
CA ARG A 345 -2.31 -15.63 -22.56
C ARG A 345 -3.24 -15.00 -23.58
N MET A 346 -3.43 -13.70 -23.45
CA MET A 346 -4.19 -12.82 -24.33
C MET A 346 -3.50 -11.45 -24.36
N TYR A 347 -2.31 -11.42 -24.97
CA TYR A 347 -1.59 -10.19 -25.33
C TYR A 347 -1.85 -9.82 -26.80
N ARG A 348 -1.81 -8.53 -27.11
CA ARG A 348 -1.76 -8.07 -28.50
C ARG A 348 -0.54 -8.63 -29.23
N VAL A 349 -0.74 -9.07 -30.47
CA VAL A 349 0.29 -9.78 -31.25
C VAL A 349 1.51 -8.92 -31.61
N ASP A 350 1.39 -7.58 -31.62
CA ASP A 350 2.54 -6.67 -31.80
C ASP A 350 3.65 -6.81 -30.73
N ARG A 351 3.33 -7.44 -29.58
CA ARG A 351 4.29 -7.83 -28.56
C ARG A 351 5.41 -8.74 -29.09
N PHE A 352 5.12 -9.58 -30.08
CA PHE A 352 6.06 -10.62 -30.53
C PHE A 352 7.11 -10.13 -31.55
N GLY A 353 7.01 -8.88 -32.00
CA GLY A 353 7.92 -8.26 -32.96
C GLY A 353 7.48 -8.46 -34.41
N TRP A 354 8.25 -7.89 -35.36
CA TRP A 354 8.02 -8.03 -36.80
C TRP A 354 8.71 -9.28 -37.35
N SER A 355 7.99 -10.07 -38.13
CA SER A 355 8.54 -11.22 -38.86
C SER A 355 8.76 -10.86 -40.33
N ARG A 356 10.02 -10.80 -40.77
CA ARG A 356 10.38 -10.59 -42.20
C ARG A 356 9.71 -11.62 -43.13
N ARG A 357 9.53 -12.86 -42.65
CA ARG A 357 8.89 -13.98 -43.38
C ARG A 357 7.39 -13.81 -43.54
N LEU A 358 6.69 -13.33 -42.50
CA LEU A 358 5.23 -13.16 -42.52
C LEU A 358 4.80 -11.75 -42.99
N ARG A 359 5.72 -10.79 -43.07
CA ARG A 359 5.42 -9.37 -43.36
C ARG A 359 4.33 -8.81 -42.43
N GLY A 360 4.43 -9.13 -41.14
CA GLY A 360 3.50 -8.76 -40.09
C GLY A 360 4.07 -9.10 -38.71
N ALA A 361 3.23 -9.18 -37.68
CA ALA A 361 3.70 -9.58 -36.36
C ALA A 361 4.03 -11.08 -36.30
N ASP A 362 4.98 -11.46 -35.45
CA ASP A 362 5.48 -12.84 -35.36
C ASP A 362 4.47 -13.81 -34.70
N ASP A 363 3.62 -14.35 -35.56
CA ASP A 363 2.62 -15.39 -35.30
C ASP A 363 3.22 -16.67 -34.73
N TYR A 364 4.41 -17.08 -35.19
CA TYR A 364 5.09 -18.28 -34.70
C TYR A 364 5.54 -18.12 -33.26
N ARG A 365 6.06 -16.93 -32.88
CA ARG A 365 6.38 -16.58 -31.49
C ARG A 365 5.11 -16.44 -30.63
N SER A 366 4.01 -15.93 -31.20
CA SER A 366 2.69 -15.85 -30.55
C SER A 366 2.14 -17.25 -30.20
N MET A 367 2.11 -18.17 -31.19
CA MET A 367 1.70 -19.56 -30.99
C MET A 367 2.64 -20.33 -30.06
N ALA A 368 3.95 -20.12 -30.16
CA ALA A 368 4.94 -20.73 -29.27
C ALA A 368 4.83 -20.24 -27.80
N ALA A 369 4.15 -19.12 -27.56
CA ALA A 369 3.81 -18.62 -26.24
C ALA A 369 2.38 -19.02 -25.77
N ASP A 370 1.62 -19.75 -26.59
CA ASP A 370 0.19 -20.04 -26.37
C ASP A 370 -0.66 -18.76 -26.15
N ASN A 371 -0.53 -17.82 -27.09
CA ASN A 371 -1.20 -16.53 -27.01
C ASN A 371 -2.45 -16.44 -27.88
N THR A 372 -3.60 -16.23 -27.24
CA THR A 372 -4.89 -15.90 -27.88
C THR A 372 -4.79 -14.55 -28.59
N SER A 373 -5.18 -14.50 -29.86
CA SER A 373 -4.79 -13.48 -30.84
C SER A 373 -5.95 -13.18 -31.82
N ALA A 374 -5.94 -12.05 -32.52
CA ALA A 374 -6.98 -11.71 -33.49
C ALA A 374 -6.42 -10.94 -34.71
N PHE A 375 -6.42 -9.60 -34.70
CA PHE A 375 -5.85 -8.82 -35.80
C PHE A 375 -4.33 -8.95 -35.89
N ASN A 376 -3.87 -9.57 -36.98
CA ASN A 376 -2.49 -9.54 -37.44
C ASN A 376 -2.51 -9.30 -38.95
N CYS A 377 -2.13 -8.09 -39.39
CA CYS A 377 -1.92 -7.84 -40.81
C CYS A 377 -0.60 -8.51 -41.23
N ARG A 378 -0.74 -9.66 -41.91
CA ARG A 378 0.37 -10.49 -42.36
C ARG A 378 0.00 -11.25 -43.63
N TRP A 379 1.02 -11.74 -44.32
CA TRP A 379 0.87 -12.79 -45.32
C TRP A 379 0.39 -14.11 -44.69
N VAL A 380 -0.10 -14.99 -45.55
CA VAL A 380 -0.45 -16.37 -45.21
C VAL A 380 0.78 -17.11 -44.70
N VAL A 381 0.62 -17.93 -43.65
CA VAL A 381 1.76 -18.67 -43.11
C VAL A 381 2.25 -19.70 -44.12
N GLY A 382 3.45 -19.49 -44.65
CA GLY A 382 4.05 -20.35 -45.68
C GLY A 382 3.67 -20.03 -47.12
N ARG A 383 2.85 -19.00 -47.39
CA ARG A 383 2.53 -18.55 -48.76
C ARG A 383 2.69 -17.03 -48.86
N GLN A 384 3.77 -16.58 -49.50
CA GLN A 384 4.08 -15.17 -49.67
C GLN A 384 3.09 -14.49 -50.64
N GLY A 385 2.94 -13.16 -50.55
CA GLY A 385 2.04 -12.36 -51.38
C GLY A 385 0.54 -12.46 -51.01
N VAL A 386 0.05 -13.65 -50.67
CA VAL A 386 -1.35 -13.88 -50.26
C VAL A 386 -1.61 -13.25 -48.88
N ARG A 387 -2.77 -12.62 -48.67
CA ARG A 387 -3.15 -11.96 -47.40
C ARG A 387 -3.94 -12.88 -46.48
N SER A 388 -3.60 -12.87 -45.19
CA SER A 388 -4.28 -13.66 -44.17
C SER A 388 -5.66 -13.13 -43.76
N PRO A 389 -6.66 -13.98 -43.41
CA PRO A 389 -7.91 -13.59 -42.75
C PRO A 389 -7.73 -12.66 -41.53
N HIS A 390 -6.65 -12.86 -40.76
CA HIS A 390 -6.26 -11.99 -39.64
C HIS A 390 -6.04 -10.52 -40.04
N SER A 391 -5.65 -10.27 -41.30
CA SER A 391 -5.43 -8.92 -41.83
C SER A 391 -6.72 -8.12 -41.96
N TYR A 392 -7.87 -8.79 -42.00
CA TYR A 392 -9.19 -8.17 -41.99
C TYR A 392 -9.74 -7.98 -40.57
N GLY A 393 -9.01 -8.41 -39.53
CA GLY A 393 -9.43 -8.31 -38.13
C GLY A 393 -10.69 -9.11 -37.81
N ARG A 394 -10.97 -10.18 -38.57
CA ARG A 394 -12.16 -11.03 -38.42
C ARG A 394 -11.89 -12.38 -37.78
N SER A 395 -10.64 -12.83 -37.75
CA SER A 395 -10.25 -14.11 -37.17
C SER A 395 -9.85 -13.95 -35.69
N LEU A 396 -10.04 -15.01 -34.90
CA LEU A 396 -9.69 -15.12 -33.48
C LEU A 396 -9.05 -16.49 -33.22
N ASP A 397 -7.82 -16.49 -32.71
CA ASP A 397 -7.07 -17.69 -32.32
C ASP A 397 -7.18 -17.90 -30.82
N ILE A 398 -7.48 -19.13 -30.38
CA ILE A 398 -7.64 -19.43 -28.94
C ILE A 398 -6.76 -20.62 -28.55
N ASN A 399 -5.92 -20.40 -27.54
CA ASN A 399 -4.90 -21.35 -27.04
C ASN A 399 -4.21 -22.18 -28.17
N PRO A 400 -3.41 -21.54 -29.06
CA PRO A 400 -2.81 -22.21 -30.22
C PRO A 400 -1.86 -23.36 -29.89
N TRP A 401 -1.36 -23.47 -28.66
CA TRP A 401 -0.49 -24.56 -28.24
C TRP A 401 -1.25 -25.85 -27.99
N GLU A 402 -2.37 -25.77 -27.27
CA GLU A 402 -3.35 -26.84 -27.08
C GLU A 402 -4.17 -27.10 -28.35
N ASN A 403 -4.23 -26.14 -29.28
CA ASN A 403 -5.02 -26.22 -30.50
C ASN A 403 -4.16 -25.90 -31.73
N PRO A 404 -3.19 -26.77 -32.09
CA PRO A 404 -2.28 -26.55 -33.21
C PRO A 404 -2.99 -26.60 -34.58
N TYR A 405 -2.29 -26.13 -35.62
CA TYR A 405 -2.69 -26.25 -37.02
C TYR A 405 -1.69 -27.07 -37.86
N ARG A 406 -2.16 -27.59 -38.98
CA ARG A 406 -1.41 -28.39 -39.96
C ARG A 406 -0.94 -27.51 -41.10
N SER A 407 0.32 -27.09 -41.03
CA SER A 407 1.03 -26.51 -42.18
C SER A 407 1.51 -27.61 -43.13
N SER A 408 1.95 -27.23 -44.34
CA SER A 408 2.65 -28.14 -45.27
C SER A 408 3.94 -28.74 -44.70
N HIS A 409 4.51 -28.12 -43.66
CA HIS A 409 5.70 -28.59 -42.93
C HIS A 409 5.32 -29.35 -41.63
N GLY A 410 4.05 -29.77 -41.50
CA GLY A 410 3.53 -30.48 -40.33
C GLY A 410 2.89 -29.57 -39.27
N TRP A 411 2.70 -30.13 -38.07
CA TRP A 411 1.91 -29.52 -36.99
C TRP A 411 2.66 -28.43 -36.22
N VAL A 412 2.04 -27.25 -36.17
CA VAL A 412 2.56 -26.03 -35.54
C VAL A 412 1.57 -25.56 -34.45
N PRO A 413 2.05 -25.19 -33.24
CA PRO A 413 3.44 -25.13 -32.82
C PRO A 413 4.02 -26.49 -32.37
N ASN A 414 3.19 -27.52 -32.17
CA ASN A 414 3.63 -28.86 -31.74
C ASN A 414 2.78 -30.00 -32.34
N ARG A 415 3.36 -31.20 -32.40
CA ARG A 415 2.73 -32.44 -32.91
C ARG A 415 2.04 -33.31 -31.85
N TRP A 416 1.96 -32.87 -30.59
CA TRP A 416 1.45 -33.71 -29.49
C TRP A 416 -0.05 -33.53 -29.26
N TRP A 417 -0.52 -32.29 -29.29
CA TRP A 417 -1.93 -31.96 -29.10
C TRP A 417 -2.91 -32.37 -30.24
N PRO A 418 -2.56 -32.52 -31.53
CA PRO A 418 -3.56 -32.74 -32.59
C PRO A 418 -4.49 -33.95 -32.37
N SER A 419 -3.94 -35.07 -31.87
CA SER A 419 -4.69 -36.30 -31.58
C SER A 419 -5.33 -36.35 -30.19
N ARG A 420 -5.27 -35.26 -29.41
CA ARG A 420 -5.70 -35.20 -28.01
C ARG A 420 -6.73 -34.10 -27.77
N SER A 421 -7.67 -34.33 -26.85
CA SER A 421 -8.69 -33.36 -26.45
C SER A 421 -8.78 -33.23 -24.94
N ASP A 422 -9.27 -32.07 -24.48
CA ASP A 422 -9.56 -31.73 -23.09
C ASP A 422 -10.82 -30.85 -23.05
N ALA A 423 -11.73 -31.13 -22.10
CA ALA A 423 -13.05 -30.50 -22.04
C ALA A 423 -13.04 -28.98 -21.77
N ARG A 424 -11.91 -28.42 -21.31
CA ARG A 424 -11.71 -27.00 -21.03
C ARG A 424 -10.81 -26.31 -22.05
N ILE A 425 -9.74 -26.95 -22.52
CA ILE A 425 -8.65 -26.28 -23.26
C ILE A 425 -8.37 -26.77 -24.70
N ALA A 426 -8.77 -28.00 -25.09
CA ALA A 426 -8.35 -28.59 -26.38
C ALA A 426 -9.50 -29.30 -27.12
N TRP A 427 -9.96 -28.75 -28.25
CA TRP A 427 -11.18 -29.21 -28.94
C TRP A 427 -10.92 -29.89 -30.29
N ARG A 428 -11.56 -31.03 -30.51
CA ARG A 428 -11.46 -31.83 -31.75
C ARG A 428 -12.81 -32.11 -32.42
N SER A 429 -13.90 -31.53 -31.90
CA SER A 429 -15.27 -31.69 -32.41
C SER A 429 -16.08 -30.39 -32.23
N ARG A 430 -17.07 -30.18 -33.12
CA ARG A 430 -18.03 -29.07 -33.04
C ARG A 430 -18.92 -29.11 -31.80
N ALA A 431 -19.03 -30.27 -31.14
CA ALA A 431 -19.76 -30.42 -29.88
C ALA A 431 -19.05 -29.78 -28.67
N HIS A 432 -17.75 -29.45 -28.76
CA HIS A 432 -16.98 -28.90 -27.63
C HIS A 432 -17.50 -27.53 -27.17
N ARG A 433 -17.43 -27.27 -25.86
CA ARG A 433 -18.01 -26.07 -25.23
C ARG A 433 -17.47 -24.77 -25.84
N VAL A 434 -16.17 -24.69 -26.14
CA VAL A 434 -15.54 -23.52 -26.80
C VAL A 434 -16.13 -23.33 -28.21
N VAL A 435 -16.15 -24.37 -29.04
CA VAL A 435 -16.67 -24.30 -30.42
C VAL A 435 -18.15 -23.94 -30.44
N ARG A 436 -18.96 -24.49 -29.51
CA ARG A 436 -20.37 -24.13 -29.33
C ARG A 436 -20.56 -22.68 -28.85
N ILE A 437 -19.64 -22.12 -28.07
CA ILE A 437 -19.66 -20.69 -27.71
C ILE A 437 -19.36 -19.83 -28.94
N MET A 438 -18.27 -20.10 -29.64
CA MET A 438 -17.88 -19.35 -30.84
C MET A 438 -19.01 -19.31 -31.88
N ALA A 439 -19.62 -20.46 -32.16
CA ALA A 439 -20.72 -20.58 -33.11
C ALA A 439 -21.94 -19.72 -32.74
N ARG A 440 -22.34 -19.66 -31.45
CA ARG A 440 -23.48 -18.82 -30.99
C ARG A 440 -23.25 -17.32 -31.23
N HIS A 441 -22.00 -16.87 -31.17
CA HIS A 441 -21.65 -15.45 -31.36
C HIS A 441 -21.32 -15.10 -32.82
N GLY A 442 -21.44 -16.05 -33.76
CA GLY A 442 -21.20 -15.82 -35.19
C GLY A 442 -19.77 -16.14 -35.66
N LEU A 443 -18.93 -16.70 -34.78
CA LEU A 443 -17.58 -17.12 -35.12
C LEU A 443 -17.57 -18.59 -35.59
N ARG A 444 -17.22 -18.81 -36.86
CA ARG A 444 -17.18 -20.13 -37.49
C ARG A 444 -15.84 -20.81 -37.23
N TRP A 445 -15.87 -22.08 -36.82
CA TRP A 445 -14.69 -22.95 -36.80
C TRP A 445 -14.40 -23.44 -38.22
N THR A 446 -13.84 -22.53 -39.05
CA THR A 446 -13.75 -22.64 -40.51
C THR A 446 -12.98 -23.88 -40.98
N TYR A 447 -11.85 -24.15 -40.34
CA TYR A 447 -10.89 -25.16 -40.78
C TYR A 447 -10.91 -26.46 -39.97
N GLY A 448 -11.67 -26.49 -38.86
CA GLY A 448 -11.89 -27.71 -38.08
C GLY A 448 -10.63 -28.27 -37.43
N ARG A 449 -10.44 -29.59 -37.46
CA ARG A 449 -9.26 -30.24 -36.85
C ARG A 449 -7.93 -29.92 -37.53
N ALA A 450 -7.93 -29.43 -38.78
CA ALA A 450 -6.71 -29.10 -39.50
C ALA A 450 -6.10 -27.77 -39.05
N ASP A 451 -6.89 -26.92 -38.40
CA ASP A 451 -6.45 -25.70 -37.72
C ASP A 451 -7.43 -25.46 -36.57
N ALA A 452 -7.03 -25.95 -35.40
CA ALA A 452 -7.95 -26.05 -34.29
C ALA A 452 -8.19 -24.68 -33.62
N HIS A 453 -7.22 -23.77 -33.57
CA HIS A 453 -7.36 -22.52 -32.80
C HIS A 453 -8.20 -21.45 -33.49
N HIS A 454 -8.27 -21.44 -34.83
CA HIS A 454 -8.82 -20.35 -35.63
C HIS A 454 -10.34 -20.36 -35.71
N PHE A 455 -10.96 -19.20 -35.44
CA PHE A 455 -12.37 -18.95 -35.69
C PHE A 455 -12.60 -17.65 -36.47
N ASP A 456 -13.41 -17.68 -37.53
CA ASP A 456 -13.76 -16.50 -38.33
C ASP A 456 -15.11 -15.90 -37.94
N ALA A 457 -15.10 -14.66 -37.47
CA ALA A 457 -16.29 -13.86 -37.25
C ALA A 457 -16.97 -13.49 -38.59
N VAL A 458 -18.26 -13.77 -38.68
CA VAL A 458 -19.10 -13.42 -39.83
C VAL A 458 -20.05 -12.29 -39.40
N PRO A 459 -19.89 -11.06 -39.94
CA PRO A 459 -20.88 -9.99 -39.74
C PRO A 459 -22.28 -10.45 -40.13
N ARG A 460 -23.32 -9.92 -39.48
CA ARG A 460 -24.72 -10.16 -39.90
C ARG A 460 -24.88 -9.71 -41.36
N GLY A 461 -25.41 -10.59 -42.23
CA GLY A 461 -25.49 -10.39 -43.68
C GLY A 461 -24.19 -10.61 -44.47
N GLY A 462 -23.04 -10.82 -43.82
CA GLY A 462 -21.74 -10.99 -44.47
C GLY A 462 -21.47 -12.41 -44.97
N ARG A 463 -20.69 -12.53 -46.06
CA ARG A 463 -20.13 -13.82 -46.53
C ARG A 463 -18.78 -14.12 -45.83
N LEU A 464 -18.39 -15.39 -45.87
CA LEU A 464 -17.07 -15.88 -45.44
C LEU A 464 -16.08 -15.72 -46.61
N ILE A 465 -14.87 -15.23 -46.33
CA ILE A 465 -13.78 -15.21 -47.31
C ILE A 465 -12.96 -16.49 -47.10
N ARG A 466 -12.96 -17.39 -48.08
CA ARG A 466 -12.09 -18.57 -48.10
C ARG A 466 -11.00 -18.35 -49.14
N VAL A 467 -9.74 -18.43 -48.74
CA VAL A 467 -8.59 -18.23 -49.64
C VAL A 467 -8.52 -19.39 -50.64
N PRO A 468 -8.46 -19.15 -51.97
CA PRO A 468 -8.32 -20.22 -52.97
C PRO A 468 -6.99 -20.97 -52.89
N GLY A 469 -6.98 -22.21 -53.39
CA GLY A 469 -5.74 -22.97 -53.66
C GLY A 469 -5.14 -23.76 -52.48
N CYS A 470 -5.87 -24.03 -51.41
CA CYS A 470 -5.44 -24.98 -50.37
C CYS A 470 -5.69 -26.43 -50.81
N ALA A 471 -4.70 -27.31 -50.63
CA ALA A 471 -4.89 -28.75 -50.89
C ALA A 471 -5.88 -29.37 -49.87
N PRO A 472 -6.57 -30.48 -50.20
CA PRO A 472 -7.46 -31.16 -49.28
C PRO A 472 -6.75 -31.53 -47.96
N GLY A 473 -7.25 -30.99 -46.84
CA GLY A 473 -6.68 -31.21 -45.51
C GLY A 473 -5.48 -30.34 -45.14
N GLU A 474 -5.09 -29.36 -45.96
CA GLU A 474 -4.19 -28.26 -45.58
C GLU A 474 -4.96 -27.01 -45.17
N VAL A 475 -4.34 -26.18 -44.32
CA VAL A 475 -4.88 -24.86 -43.96
C VAL A 475 -3.93 -23.76 -44.39
N CYS A 476 -4.39 -22.97 -45.36
CA CYS A 476 -3.88 -21.64 -45.60
C CYS A 476 -4.71 -20.64 -44.77
N HIS A 477 -4.04 -19.98 -43.81
CA HIS A 477 -4.53 -18.75 -43.19
C HIS A 477 -4.24 -17.55 -44.11
#